data_AF-Q5WG74-F1
#
_entry.id   AF-Q5WG74-F1
#
_cell.length_a   1.000
_cell.length_b   1.000
_cell.length_c   1.000
_cell.angle_alpha   90.00
_cell.angle_beta   90.00
_cell.angle_gamma   90.00
#
_symmetry.space_group_name_H-M   'P 1'
#
loop_
_entity.id
_entity.type
_entity.pdbx_description
1 polymer ?
#
loop_
_entity_poly.entity_id
_entity_poly.type
_entity_poly.pdbx_seq_one_letter_code
_entity_poly.pdbx_strand_id
1 'polypeptide(L)'
;MREPTLKEIIDKLELVLQNKLTKEEVADWAAEYVMTYDHLVTDLVVFDFLTVVSGLDTLESPGEYMYDDEDIRDWINQYSEK
;
A
#
# COMPACT_ATOMS: atom_id res chain seq x y z
N MET A 1 -0.70 14.49 9.65
CA MET A 1 -1.18 13.76 8.45
C MET A 1 -2.70 13.67 8.53
N ARG A 2 -3.43 13.69 7.41
CA ARG A 2 -4.87 13.33 7.44
C ARG A 2 -5.02 11.85 7.11
N GLU A 3 -6.09 11.25 7.61
CA GLU A 3 -6.51 9.89 7.22
C GLU A 3 -6.60 9.80 5.67
N PRO A 4 -5.93 8.81 5.06
CA PRO A 4 -6.00 8.60 3.61
C PRO A 4 -7.30 7.85 3.27
N THR A 5 -7.70 7.94 2.01
CA THR A 5 -8.86 7.20 1.49
C THR A 5 -8.42 5.92 0.77
N LEU A 6 -9.32 4.95 0.61
CA LEU A 6 -9.07 3.77 -0.22
C LEU A 6 -8.63 4.16 -1.64
N LYS A 7 -9.28 5.19 -2.21
CA LYS A 7 -8.91 5.72 -3.51
C LYS A 7 -7.46 6.20 -3.57
N GLU A 8 -6.97 6.89 -2.55
CA GLU A 8 -5.59 7.37 -2.52
C GLU A 8 -4.57 6.23 -2.46
N ILE A 9 -4.90 5.13 -1.76
CA ILE A 9 -4.07 3.93 -1.72
C ILE A 9 -4.05 3.27 -3.11
N ILE A 10 -5.23 3.10 -3.73
CA ILE A 10 -5.37 2.54 -5.09
C ILE A 10 -4.58 3.37 -6.11
N ASP A 11 -4.76 4.70 -6.11
CA ASP A 11 -4.07 5.59 -7.04
C ASP A 11 -2.55 5.46 -6.93
N LYS A 12 -2.01 5.25 -5.72
CA LYS A 12 -0.57 5.03 -5.50
C LYS A 12 -0.10 3.69 -6.06
N LEU A 13 -0.87 2.62 -5.85
CA LEU A 13 -0.57 1.32 -6.43
C LEU A 13 -0.65 1.35 -7.97
N GLU A 14 -1.60 2.08 -8.55
CA GLU A 14 -1.65 2.31 -10.00
C GLU A 14 -0.43 3.07 -10.51
N LEU A 15 0.10 4.03 -9.74
CA LEU A 15 1.34 4.72 -10.08
C LEU A 15 2.57 3.80 -10.04
N VAL A 16 2.59 2.81 -9.14
CA VAL A 16 3.62 1.74 -9.13
C VAL A 16 3.53 0.90 -10.39
N LEU A 17 2.33 0.44 -10.77
CA LEU A 17 2.11 -0.31 -12.02
C LEU A 17 2.50 0.50 -13.27
N GLN A 18 2.46 1.83 -13.19
CA GLN A 18 2.88 2.74 -14.26
C GLN A 18 4.38 3.11 -14.19
N ASN A 19 5.15 2.54 -13.26
CA ASN A 19 6.55 2.87 -12.98
C ASN A 19 6.79 4.36 -12.67
N LYS A 20 5.79 5.04 -12.09
CA LYS A 20 5.86 6.45 -11.69
C LYS A 20 6.22 6.64 -10.22
N LEU A 21 5.98 5.62 -9.40
CA LEU A 21 6.44 5.50 -8.02
C LEU A 21 7.11 4.13 -7.86
N THR A 22 8.07 4.03 -6.97
CA THR A 22 8.64 2.74 -6.59
C THR A 22 7.81 2.04 -5.52
N LYS A 23 8.05 0.73 -5.32
CA LYS A 23 7.42 -0.06 -4.27
C LYS A 23 7.77 0.49 -2.88
N GLU A 24 9.04 0.87 -2.68
CA GLU A 24 9.56 1.48 -1.45
C GLU A 24 8.86 2.81 -1.15
N GLU A 25 8.75 3.71 -2.13
CA GLU A 25 8.12 5.02 -1.91
C GLU A 25 6.68 4.90 -1.41
N VAL A 26 5.96 3.88 -1.87
CA VAL A 26 4.57 3.62 -1.47
C VAL A 26 4.52 2.86 -0.14
N ALA A 27 5.41 1.89 0.09
CA ALA A 27 5.51 1.14 1.34
C ALA A 27 5.87 2.05 2.52
N ASP A 28 6.89 2.90 2.37
CA ASP A 28 7.31 3.89 3.36
C ASP A 28 6.17 4.85 3.69
N TRP A 29 5.47 5.35 2.65
CA TRP A 29 4.30 6.22 2.84
C TRP A 29 3.19 5.53 3.63
N ALA A 30 2.89 4.25 3.37
CA ALA A 30 1.87 3.51 4.10
C ALA A 30 2.31 3.25 5.56
N ALA A 31 3.59 2.97 5.79
CA ALA A 31 4.16 2.73 7.12
C ALA A 31 4.01 3.94 8.06
N GLU A 32 4.01 5.17 7.53
CA GLU A 32 3.76 6.39 8.33
C GLU A 32 2.40 6.38 9.06
N TYR A 33 1.41 5.67 8.51
CA TYR A 33 0.07 5.54 9.10
C TYR A 33 -0.07 4.32 10.01
N VAL A 34 0.66 3.24 9.72
CA VAL A 34 0.55 1.96 10.44
C VAL A 34 1.45 1.92 11.67
N MET A 35 2.64 2.51 11.61
CA MET A 35 3.65 2.44 12.67
C MET A 35 3.58 3.59 13.68
N THR A 36 2.52 4.41 13.65
CA THR A 36 2.34 5.55 14.54
C THR A 36 1.49 5.23 15.77
N TYR A 37 1.81 5.86 16.91
CA TYR A 37 1.02 5.75 18.14
C TYR A 37 -0.28 6.57 18.11
N ASP A 38 -0.39 7.54 17.19
CA ASP A 38 -1.44 8.56 17.20
C ASP A 38 -2.80 8.07 16.62
N HIS A 39 -2.93 6.79 16.24
CA HIS A 39 -4.16 6.18 15.70
C HIS A 39 -4.83 7.07 14.63
N LEU A 40 -4.07 7.39 13.58
CA LEU A 40 -4.47 8.38 12.55
C LEU A 40 -5.52 7.85 11.55
N VAL A 41 -5.86 6.57 11.61
CA VAL A 41 -6.79 5.91 10.68
C VAL A 41 -7.87 5.23 11.50
N THR A 42 -9.11 5.65 11.29
CA THR A 42 -10.28 5.15 12.03
C THR A 42 -11.07 4.13 11.22
N ASP A 43 -11.02 4.22 9.89
CA ASP A 43 -11.58 3.23 8.99
C ASP A 43 -10.70 1.97 8.98
N LEU A 44 -11.26 0.87 9.49
CA LEU A 44 -10.56 -0.41 9.58
C LEU A 44 -10.21 -1.00 8.21
N VAL A 45 -10.99 -0.72 7.16
CA VAL A 45 -10.69 -1.21 5.81
C VAL A 45 -9.50 -0.44 5.23
N VAL A 46 -9.45 0.88 5.46
CA VAL A 46 -8.30 1.71 5.09
C VAL A 46 -7.05 1.25 5.85
N PHE A 47 -7.16 1.01 7.16
CA PHE A 47 -6.03 0.57 7.98
C PHE A 47 -5.49 -0.81 7.56
N ASP A 48 -6.39 -1.76 7.29
CA ASP A 48 -6.03 -3.09 6.76
C ASP A 48 -5.28 -2.97 5.43
N PHE A 49 -5.78 -2.11 4.53
CA PHE A 49 -5.14 -1.91 3.23
C PHE A 49 -3.76 -1.26 3.37
N LEU A 50 -3.62 -0.23 4.21
CA LEU A 50 -2.33 0.38 4.50
C LEU A 50 -1.36 -0.62 5.12
N THR A 51 -1.85 -1.54 5.96
CA THR A 51 -1.01 -2.60 6.54
C THR A 51 -0.44 -3.51 5.45
N VAL A 52 -1.27 -3.96 4.50
CA VAL A 52 -0.81 -4.73 3.33
C VAL A 52 0.20 -3.94 2.50
N VAL A 53 -0.12 -2.69 2.16
CA VAL A 53 0.71 -1.84 1.30
C VAL A 53 2.02 -1.45 1.98
N SER A 54 2.07 -1.35 3.30
CA SER A 54 3.30 -1.10 4.06
C SER A 54 4.34 -2.23 3.94
N GLY A 55 3.94 -3.41 3.46
CA GLY A 55 4.85 -4.51 3.12
C GLY A 55 5.13 -4.67 1.63
N LEU A 56 4.70 -3.73 0.77
CA LEU A 56 4.81 -3.85 -0.69
C LEU A 56 6.26 -4.03 -1.19
N ASP A 57 7.24 -3.47 -0.47
CA ASP A 57 8.67 -3.55 -0.78
C ASP A 57 9.37 -4.76 -0.15
N THR A 58 8.62 -5.71 0.43
CA THR A 58 9.18 -6.94 0.99
C THR A 58 9.93 -7.71 -0.10
N LEU A 59 11.18 -8.07 0.20
CA LEU A 59 12.02 -8.87 -0.69
C LEU A 59 11.89 -10.36 -0.36
N GLU A 60 11.69 -11.20 -1.38
CA GLU A 60 11.83 -12.65 -1.26
C GLU A 60 13.31 -13.07 -1.28
N SER A 61 14.11 -12.38 -2.11
CA SER A 61 15.55 -12.58 -2.22
C SER A 61 16.26 -11.26 -2.55
N PRO A 62 17.61 -11.17 -2.45
CA PRO A 62 18.32 -9.94 -2.76
C PRO A 62 18.05 -9.43 -4.18
N GLY A 63 17.30 -8.33 -4.31
CA GLY A 63 16.92 -7.73 -5.59
C GLY A 63 15.64 -8.27 -6.21
N GLU A 64 14.88 -9.11 -5.49
CA GLU A 64 13.63 -9.71 -5.95
C GLU A 64 12.52 -9.43 -4.94
N TYR A 65 11.49 -8.69 -5.35
CA TYR A 65 10.32 -8.43 -4.52
C TYR A 65 9.48 -9.70 -4.37
N MET A 66 8.95 -9.89 -3.17
CA MET A 66 8.00 -10.95 -2.84
C MET A 66 6.67 -10.81 -3.59
N TYR A 67 6.28 -9.57 -3.89
CA TYR A 67 5.02 -9.26 -4.56
C TYR A 67 5.30 -8.67 -5.94
N ASP A 68 4.58 -9.13 -6.96
CA ASP A 68 4.72 -8.68 -8.34
C ASP A 68 3.60 -7.69 -8.75
N ASP A 69 3.46 -7.42 -10.05
CA ASP A 69 2.42 -6.54 -10.58
C ASP A 69 1.02 -7.18 -10.60
N GLU A 70 0.92 -8.51 -10.66
CA GLU A 70 -0.35 -9.24 -10.57
C GLU A 70 -0.88 -9.18 -9.14
N ASP A 71 -0.03 -9.38 -8.13
CA ASP A 71 -0.41 -9.22 -6.71
C ASP A 71 -0.98 -7.82 -6.43
N ILE A 72 -0.32 -6.77 -6.96
CA ILE A 72 -0.79 -5.39 -6.81
C ILE A 72 -2.19 -5.22 -7.45
N ARG A 73 -2.42 -5.79 -8.65
CA ARG A 73 -3.72 -5.71 -9.32
C ARG A 73 -4.80 -6.46 -8.53
N ASP A 74 -4.46 -7.60 -7.96
CA ASP A 74 -5.39 -8.38 -7.13
C ASP A 74 -5.79 -7.62 -5.87
N TRP A 75 -4.85 -6.93 -5.21
CA TRP A 75 -5.16 -6.08 -4.08
C TRP A 75 -6.05 -4.89 -4.49
N ILE A 76 -5.74 -4.20 -5.59
CA ILE A 76 -6.60 -3.11 -6.09
C ILE A 76 -8.03 -3.60 -6.30
N ASN A 77 -8.21 -4.76 -6.94
CA ASN A 77 -9.53 -5.34 -7.16
C ASN A 77 -10.23 -5.69 -5.83
N GLN A 78 -9.54 -6.39 -4.94
CA GLN A 78 -10.07 -6.81 -3.63
C GLN A 78 -10.59 -5.62 -2.81
N TYR A 79 -9.88 -4.48 -2.82
CA TYR A 79 -10.26 -3.32 -2.03
C TYR A 79 -11.17 -2.34 -2.77
N SER A 80 -11.26 -2.41 -4.10
CA SER A 80 -12.23 -1.63 -4.89
C SER A 80 -13.67 -2.13 -4.74
N GLU A 81 -13.84 -3.40 -4.33
CA GLU A 81 -15.16 -4.01 -4.10
C GLU A 81 -15.70 -3.79 -2.68
N LYS A 82 -14.99 -3.05 -1.82
CA LYS A 82 -15.39 -2.75 -0.43
C LYS A 82 -15.93 -1.34 -0.29
#